data_AF-A0A549YJS5-F1
#
_entry.id   AF-A0A549YJS5-F1
#
_cell.length_a   1.000
_cell.length_b   1.000
_cell.length_c   1.000
_cell.angle_alpha   90.00
_cell.angle_beta   90.00
_cell.angle_gamma   90.00
#
_symmetry.space_group_name_H-M   'P 1'
#
loop_
_entity.id
_entity.type
_entity.pdbx_description
1 polymer ?
#
loop_
_entity_poly.entity_id
_entity_poly.type
_entity_poly.pdbx_seq_one_letter_code
_entity_poly.pdbx_strand_id
1 'polypeptide(L)'
;MADQSKNSLFEGAFGRLVLPGIIIQSTLIGGGYATGREVVAYGAKFGALGWIAGLTIIVGFGLMAFLMFEIARRFRAYDYRSLVKQFLGPFWFLYDIIYFLLAILIISIVIAATGSILESTIGLNYWVGVGIIAILAGILNFYGTALIERFKTIGTTSLLLAYILFAILVISSSWGEITNVFATGDTSFAGDFTIWSIIGAGIIYVGYNLAVYPAALFTVKRQKTMKDTLVGGAIAGVLMTVPWFLTYFALMGFYPSETVFNADVPWLHMLNGYGLWVAVIFGIVVGWTLIETATGMIHAFLDRVNYNLEELGKQPMSKGMNGTVAIIALALSAILSNVGIGGLVSTGYTILGYAMLIVYGIPILIIGSYKIIKGVKNDESSKMSA
;
A
#
# COMPACT_ATOMS: atom_id res chain seq x y z
N MET A 1 0.07 26.08 -25.74
CA MET A 1 -0.93 26.40 -24.69
C MET A 1 -1.28 25.23 -23.77
N ALA A 2 -1.26 23.96 -24.22
CA ALA A 2 -1.51 22.80 -23.35
C ALA A 2 -0.42 22.50 -22.29
N ASP A 3 0.79 23.03 -22.45
CA ASP A 3 1.93 22.75 -21.57
C ASP A 3 2.03 23.73 -20.39
N GLN A 4 1.62 25.00 -20.58
CA GLN A 4 1.56 25.99 -19.50
C GLN A 4 0.43 25.71 -18.48
N SER A 5 -0.69 25.10 -18.92
CA SER A 5 -1.80 24.77 -18.01
C SER A 5 -1.50 23.55 -17.13
N LYS A 6 -0.73 22.58 -17.63
CA LYS A 6 -0.28 21.41 -16.83
C LYS A 6 0.65 21.84 -15.70
N ASN A 7 1.63 22.71 -15.97
CA ASN A 7 2.47 23.28 -14.92
C ASN A 7 1.67 24.08 -13.90
N SER A 8 0.61 24.79 -14.30
CA SER A 8 -0.29 25.50 -13.37
C SER A 8 -1.08 24.56 -12.44
N LEU A 9 -1.58 23.42 -12.94
CA LEU A 9 -2.35 22.47 -12.14
C LEU A 9 -1.49 21.78 -11.07
N PHE A 10 -0.32 21.28 -11.48
CA PHE A 10 0.61 20.57 -10.58
C PHE A 10 1.37 21.50 -9.62
N GLU A 11 1.45 22.80 -9.91
CA GLU A 11 2.01 23.80 -8.99
C GLU A 11 0.92 24.53 -8.17
N GLY A 12 -0.36 24.27 -8.45
CA GLY A 12 -1.52 24.87 -7.80
C GLY A 12 -2.04 24.13 -6.56
N ALA A 13 -3.32 24.33 -6.23
CA ALA A 13 -3.96 23.69 -5.08
C ALA A 13 -4.02 22.16 -5.22
N PHE A 14 -4.19 21.65 -6.45
CA PHE A 14 -4.20 20.22 -6.72
C PHE A 14 -2.86 19.56 -6.37
N GLY A 15 -1.75 20.09 -6.88
CA GLY A 15 -0.40 19.59 -6.56
C GLY A 15 -0.04 19.71 -5.09
N ARG A 16 -0.59 20.70 -4.39
CA ARG A 16 -0.34 20.95 -2.96
C ARG A 16 -1.15 20.05 -2.04
N LEU A 17 -2.42 19.80 -2.36
CA LEU A 17 -3.38 19.17 -1.46
C LEU A 17 -3.75 17.75 -1.86
N VAL A 18 -3.88 17.46 -3.16
CA VAL A 18 -4.45 16.19 -3.66
C VAL A 18 -3.35 15.24 -4.14
N LEU A 19 -2.37 15.76 -4.86
CA LEU A 19 -1.30 14.96 -5.45
C LEU A 19 -0.55 14.09 -4.42
N PRO A 20 -0.20 14.56 -3.21
CA PRO A 20 0.44 13.70 -2.21
C PRO A 20 -0.41 12.46 -1.89
N GLY A 21 -1.72 12.63 -1.71
CA GLY A 21 -2.64 11.53 -1.45
C GLY A 21 -2.76 10.55 -2.62
N ILE A 22 -2.79 11.03 -3.86
CA ILE A 22 -2.80 10.18 -5.06
C ILE A 22 -1.53 9.31 -5.13
N ILE A 23 -0.35 9.88 -4.86
CA ILE A 23 0.92 9.13 -4.89
C ILE A 23 0.99 8.08 -3.78
N ILE A 24 0.52 8.40 -2.57
CA ILE A 24 0.46 7.40 -1.49
C ILE A 24 -0.53 6.30 -1.86
N GLN A 25 -1.73 6.66 -2.33
CA GLN A 25 -2.75 5.71 -2.74
C GLN A 25 -2.25 4.78 -3.86
N SER A 26 -1.61 5.31 -4.90
CA SER A 26 -1.09 4.48 -6.01
C SER A 26 -0.04 3.49 -5.55
N THR A 27 0.75 3.86 -4.54
CA THR A 27 1.78 2.98 -3.96
C THR A 27 1.17 1.95 -3.00
N LEU A 28 0.09 2.32 -2.30
CA LEU A 28 -0.66 1.43 -1.40
C LEU A 28 -1.42 0.35 -2.16
N ILE A 29 -2.10 0.70 -3.26
CA ILE A 29 -2.87 -0.24 -4.08
C ILE A 29 -1.91 -1.01 -5.00
N GLY A 30 -1.08 -1.85 -4.38
CA GLY A 30 -0.13 -2.72 -5.06
C GLY A 30 -0.62 -4.16 -5.14
N GLY A 31 0.32 -5.07 -5.40
CA GLY A 31 0.05 -6.48 -5.64
C GLY A 31 -0.66 -7.23 -4.50
N GLY A 32 -0.42 -6.87 -3.23
CA GLY A 32 -1.12 -7.48 -2.11
C GLY A 32 -2.61 -7.13 -2.08
N TYR A 33 -2.93 -5.84 -2.23
CA TYR A 33 -4.30 -5.35 -2.39
C TYR A 33 -4.97 -5.95 -3.64
N ALA A 34 -4.19 -6.11 -4.72
CA ALA A 34 -4.60 -6.72 -5.99
C ALA A 34 -5.24 -8.11 -5.82
N THR A 35 -4.88 -8.84 -4.76
CA THR A 35 -5.46 -10.15 -4.46
C THR A 35 -6.81 -10.07 -3.74
N GLY A 36 -6.99 -9.07 -2.88
CA GLY A 36 -8.13 -8.92 -1.98
C GLY A 36 -7.97 -9.52 -0.59
N ARG A 37 -6.89 -10.27 -0.38
CA ARG A 37 -6.59 -10.90 0.91
C ARG A 37 -6.41 -9.89 2.03
N GLU A 38 -5.88 -8.70 1.71
CA GLU A 38 -5.70 -7.60 2.64
C GLU A 38 -7.04 -7.13 3.24
N VAL A 39 -8.05 -6.90 2.41
CA VAL A 39 -9.37 -6.42 2.85
C VAL A 39 -10.08 -7.48 3.70
N VAL A 40 -9.94 -8.75 3.33
CA VAL A 40 -10.44 -9.89 4.12
C VAL A 40 -9.77 -9.93 5.50
N ALA A 41 -8.44 -9.90 5.55
CA ALA A 41 -7.68 -10.05 6.78
C ALA A 41 -7.90 -8.89 7.77
N TYR A 42 -8.04 -7.67 7.25
CA TYR A 42 -8.03 -6.44 8.03
C TYR A 42 -9.39 -5.73 8.12
N GLY A 43 -10.49 -6.42 7.82
CA GLY A 43 -11.83 -5.95 8.21
C GLY A 43 -12.97 -6.86 7.76
N ALA A 44 -12.96 -7.33 6.52
CA ALA A 44 -14.14 -8.03 5.98
C ALA A 44 -14.45 -9.35 6.70
N LYS A 45 -13.44 -10.04 7.25
CA LYS A 45 -13.69 -11.25 8.07
C LYS A 45 -14.67 -11.03 9.22
N PHE A 46 -14.77 -9.79 9.74
CA PHE A 46 -15.69 -9.41 10.82
C PHE A 46 -17.11 -9.08 10.34
N GLY A 47 -17.45 -9.39 9.08
CA GLY A 47 -18.81 -9.27 8.55
C GLY A 47 -19.41 -7.87 8.71
N ALA A 48 -20.63 -7.83 9.24
CA ALA A 48 -21.40 -6.61 9.46
C ALA A 48 -20.72 -5.56 10.37
N LEU A 49 -19.71 -5.95 11.17
CA LEU A 49 -18.94 -5.05 12.04
C LEU A 49 -17.60 -4.62 11.43
N GLY A 50 -17.20 -5.19 10.29
CA GLY A 50 -15.91 -4.92 9.65
C GLY A 50 -15.68 -3.46 9.26
N TRP A 51 -16.73 -2.68 9.01
CA TRP A 51 -16.64 -1.25 8.69
C TRP A 51 -15.98 -0.41 9.81
N ILE A 52 -15.98 -0.89 11.06
CA ILE A 52 -15.27 -0.25 12.19
C ILE A 52 -13.75 -0.25 11.94
N ALA A 53 -13.22 -1.29 11.31
CA ALA A 53 -11.83 -1.31 10.88
C ALA A 53 -11.60 -0.21 9.83
N GLY A 54 -12.51 -0.05 8.87
CA GLY A 54 -12.48 1.03 7.88
C GLY A 54 -12.45 2.44 8.49
N LEU A 55 -13.22 2.68 9.57
CA LEU A 55 -13.14 3.94 10.33
C LEU A 55 -11.79 4.14 11.00
N THR A 56 -11.22 3.07 11.53
CA THR A 56 -9.87 3.12 12.12
C THR A 56 -8.82 3.43 11.05
N ILE A 57 -8.98 2.84 9.86
CA ILE A 57 -8.10 3.02 8.70
C ILE A 57 -8.14 4.47 8.19
N ILE A 58 -9.32 5.06 7.98
CA ILE A 58 -9.42 6.44 7.45
C ILE A 58 -8.81 7.46 8.42
N VAL A 59 -9.08 7.31 9.72
CA VAL A 59 -8.51 8.18 10.75
C VAL A 59 -7.00 7.97 10.86
N GLY A 60 -6.56 6.72 10.93
CA GLY A 60 -5.15 6.37 11.02
C GLY A 60 -4.35 6.88 9.82
N PHE A 61 -4.80 6.59 8.60
CA PHE A 61 -4.11 7.07 7.40
C PHE A 61 -4.06 8.59 7.31
N GLY A 62 -5.17 9.27 7.60
CA GLY A 62 -5.24 10.72 7.57
C GLY A 62 -4.32 11.39 8.61
N LEU A 63 -4.31 10.86 9.84
CA LEU A 63 -3.45 11.34 10.92
C LEU A 63 -1.98 11.15 10.59
N MET A 64 -1.60 9.95 10.15
CA MET A 64 -0.21 9.64 9.81
C MET A 64 0.28 10.44 8.61
N ALA A 65 -0.60 10.73 7.65
CA ALA A 65 -0.29 11.56 6.48
C ALA A 65 -0.05 13.00 6.91
N PHE A 66 -0.96 13.57 7.71
CA PHE A 66 -0.79 14.90 8.27
C PHE A 66 0.55 15.04 9.02
N LEU A 67 0.85 14.10 9.92
CA LEU A 67 2.09 14.16 10.72
C LEU A 67 3.33 14.08 9.84
N MET A 68 3.36 13.16 8.88
CA MET A 68 4.48 13.07 7.94
C MET A 68 4.64 14.36 7.15
N PHE A 69 3.56 14.85 6.55
CA PHE A 69 3.56 16.06 5.73
C PHE A 69 4.05 17.27 6.51
N GLU A 70 3.57 17.44 7.74
CA GLU A 70 3.93 18.57 8.58
C GLU A 70 5.39 18.52 9.04
N ILE A 71 5.91 17.35 9.41
CA ILE A 71 7.32 17.18 9.74
C ILE A 71 8.20 17.45 8.51
N ALA A 72 7.87 16.83 7.38
CA ALA A 72 8.60 17.03 6.13
C ALA A 72 8.66 18.52 5.74
N ARG A 73 7.51 19.21 5.80
CA ARG A 73 7.40 20.64 5.49
C ARG A 73 8.22 21.50 6.47
N ARG A 74 8.04 21.32 7.79
CA ARG A 74 8.69 22.15 8.81
C ARG A 74 10.20 21.98 8.83
N PHE A 75 10.67 20.74 8.76
CA PHE A 75 12.09 20.42 8.87
C PHE A 75 12.78 20.31 7.50
N ARG A 76 12.07 20.61 6.40
CA ARG A 76 12.53 20.45 5.02
C ARG A 76 13.09 19.04 4.74
N ALA A 77 12.49 18.04 5.38
CA ALA A 77 12.89 16.64 5.31
C ALA A 77 12.10 15.92 4.22
N TYR A 78 12.55 16.06 2.96
CA TYR A 78 11.83 15.59 1.77
C TYR A 78 12.36 14.29 1.17
N ASP A 79 13.19 13.57 1.92
CA ASP A 79 13.62 12.21 1.65
C ASP A 79 13.35 11.36 2.90
N TYR A 80 13.22 10.04 2.70
CA TYR A 80 12.82 9.15 3.79
C TYR A 80 13.81 9.20 4.96
N ARG A 81 15.11 9.35 4.69
CA ARG A 81 16.16 9.26 5.72
C ARG A 81 16.14 10.50 6.60
N SER A 82 16.12 11.68 6.00
CA SER A 82 15.99 12.95 6.72
C SER A 82 14.71 13.01 7.53
N LEU A 83 13.60 12.49 6.98
CA LEU A 83 12.31 12.41 7.66
C LEU A 83 12.38 11.50 8.88
N VAL A 84 12.82 10.25 8.69
CA VAL A 84 12.89 9.23 9.75
C VAL A 84 13.83 9.69 10.87
N LYS A 85 14.97 10.30 10.53
CA LYS A 85 15.88 10.90 11.51
C LYS A 85 15.20 11.98 12.38
N GLN A 86 14.10 12.60 11.95
CA GLN A 86 13.37 13.57 12.79
C GLN A 86 12.70 12.93 14.01
N PHE A 87 12.28 11.67 13.95
CA PHE A 87 11.58 11.04 15.08
C PHE A 87 12.29 9.81 15.63
N LEU A 88 13.18 9.16 14.87
CA LEU A 88 14.01 8.04 15.33
C LEU A 88 15.46 8.43 15.64
N GLY A 89 15.93 9.58 15.16
CA GLY A 89 17.31 10.02 15.36
C GLY A 89 18.34 8.97 14.88
N PRO A 90 19.27 8.52 15.75
CA PRO A 90 20.30 7.55 15.38
C PRO A 90 19.75 6.15 15.05
N PHE A 91 18.53 5.83 15.49
CA PHE A 91 17.89 4.53 15.27
C PHE A 91 17.17 4.41 13.91
N TRP A 92 17.43 5.34 12.98
CA TRP A 92 16.79 5.35 11.66
C TRP A 92 17.02 4.05 10.86
N PHE A 93 18.12 3.33 11.09
CA PHE A 93 18.45 2.07 10.42
C PHE A 93 17.41 0.97 10.69
N LEU A 94 16.67 1.04 11.81
CA LEU A 94 15.58 0.10 12.12
C LEU A 94 14.48 0.16 11.07
N TYR A 95 14.21 1.36 10.52
CA TYR A 95 13.25 1.54 9.43
C TYR A 95 13.69 0.80 8.16
N ASP A 96 14.98 0.88 7.81
CA ASP A 96 15.52 0.19 6.64
C ASP A 96 15.45 -1.33 6.80
N ILE A 97 15.77 -1.88 7.97
CA ILE A 97 15.62 -3.32 8.26
C ILE A 97 14.19 -3.77 8.02
N ILE A 98 13.21 -3.07 8.61
CA ILE A 98 11.79 -3.43 8.46
C ILE A 98 11.35 -3.27 7.01
N TYR A 99 11.80 -2.22 6.33
CA TYR A 99 11.49 -1.99 4.92
C TYR A 99 12.01 -3.11 4.02
N PHE A 100 13.24 -3.59 4.23
CA PHE A 100 13.79 -4.70 3.46
C PHE A 100 13.01 -5.99 3.69
N LEU A 101 12.60 -6.27 4.94
CA LEU A 101 11.73 -7.41 5.25
C LEU A 101 10.36 -7.28 4.57
N LEU A 102 9.77 -6.08 4.58
CA LEU A 102 8.51 -5.80 3.89
C LEU A 102 8.64 -5.96 2.38
N ALA A 103 9.73 -5.49 1.78
CA ALA A 103 9.97 -5.63 0.35
C ALA A 103 10.02 -7.11 -0.06
N ILE A 104 10.78 -7.94 0.67
CA ILE A 104 10.82 -9.39 0.44
C ILE A 104 9.42 -10.00 0.62
N LEU A 105 8.70 -9.63 1.68
CA LEU A 105 7.36 -10.15 1.93
C LEU A 105 6.37 -9.80 0.81
N ILE A 106 6.36 -8.55 0.35
CA ILE A 106 5.48 -8.08 -0.73
C ILE A 106 5.82 -8.79 -2.04
N ILE A 107 7.11 -8.92 -2.38
CA ILE A 107 7.54 -9.69 -3.55
C ILE A 107 7.07 -11.15 -3.44
N SER A 108 7.15 -11.74 -2.24
CA SER A 108 6.68 -13.11 -1.99
C SER A 108 5.18 -13.27 -2.24
N ILE A 109 4.38 -12.29 -1.79
CA ILE A 109 2.94 -12.25 -2.03
C ILE A 109 2.64 -12.10 -3.51
N VAL A 110 3.39 -11.26 -4.22
CA VAL A 110 3.23 -11.07 -5.66
C VAL A 110 3.52 -12.37 -6.42
N ILE A 111 4.59 -13.08 -6.02
CA ILE A 111 4.96 -14.38 -6.59
C ILE A 111 3.86 -15.41 -6.34
N ALA A 112 3.37 -15.51 -5.10
CA ALA A 112 2.31 -16.44 -4.73
C ALA A 112 0.99 -16.14 -5.45
N ALA A 113 0.61 -14.86 -5.54
CA ALA A 113 -0.55 -14.40 -6.29
C ALA A 113 -0.45 -14.78 -7.77
N THR A 114 0.70 -14.56 -8.40
CA THR A 114 0.85 -14.89 -9.82
C THR A 114 0.75 -16.39 -10.06
N GLY A 115 1.41 -17.21 -9.23
CA GLY A 115 1.31 -18.67 -9.30
C GLY A 115 -0.14 -19.14 -9.16
N SER A 116 -0.83 -18.66 -8.12
CA SER A 116 -2.22 -19.02 -7.80
C SER A 116 -3.20 -18.60 -8.91
N ILE A 117 -3.06 -17.39 -9.47
CA ILE A 117 -3.91 -16.90 -10.56
C ILE A 117 -3.74 -17.74 -11.83
N LEU A 118 -2.51 -18.06 -12.22
CA LEU A 118 -2.27 -18.85 -13.44
C LEU A 118 -2.75 -20.30 -13.28
N GLU A 119 -2.62 -20.86 -12.09
CA GLU A 119 -3.18 -22.16 -11.74
C GLU A 119 -4.70 -22.15 -11.80
N SER A 120 -5.35 -21.18 -11.15
CA SER A 120 -6.81 -21.11 -11.08
C SER A 120 -7.47 -20.78 -12.42
N THR A 121 -6.80 -19.99 -13.27
CA THR A 121 -7.42 -19.45 -14.51
C THR A 121 -7.19 -20.33 -15.73
N ILE A 122 -5.98 -20.88 -15.88
CA ILE A 122 -5.60 -21.64 -17.07
C ILE A 122 -5.02 -23.03 -16.74
N GLY A 123 -5.05 -23.45 -15.48
CA GLY A 123 -4.61 -24.79 -15.05
C GLY A 123 -3.11 -25.01 -15.12
N LEU A 124 -2.29 -23.95 -15.19
CA LEU A 124 -0.83 -24.08 -15.18
C LEU A 124 -0.34 -24.45 -13.78
N ASN A 125 0.72 -25.25 -13.69
CA ASN A 125 1.35 -25.55 -12.42
C ASN A 125 1.83 -24.26 -11.73
N TYR A 126 1.53 -24.09 -10.44
CA TYR A 126 1.94 -22.96 -9.62
C TYR A 126 3.39 -22.50 -9.85
N TRP A 127 4.34 -23.44 -9.88
CA TRP A 127 5.76 -23.15 -10.03
C TRP A 127 6.16 -22.61 -11.40
N VAL A 128 5.40 -22.97 -12.44
CA VAL A 128 5.56 -22.36 -13.77
C VAL A 128 5.18 -20.89 -13.70
N GLY A 129 4.08 -20.56 -13.01
CA GLY A 129 3.68 -19.17 -12.80
C GLY A 129 4.69 -18.36 -11.98
N VAL A 130 5.23 -18.96 -10.92
CA VAL A 130 6.33 -18.39 -10.11
C VAL A 130 7.57 -18.12 -10.97
N GLY A 131 7.96 -19.06 -11.84
CA GLY A 131 9.09 -18.89 -12.75
C GLY A 131 8.88 -17.73 -13.74
N ILE A 132 7.68 -17.64 -14.32
CA ILE A 132 7.31 -16.57 -15.27
C ILE A 132 7.45 -15.20 -14.62
N ILE A 133 6.86 -14.99 -13.43
CA ILE A 133 6.90 -13.67 -12.79
C ILE A 133 8.32 -13.29 -12.34
N ALA A 134 9.11 -14.24 -11.85
CA ALA A 134 10.49 -13.99 -11.46
C ALA A 134 11.36 -13.60 -12.67
N ILE A 135 11.17 -14.27 -13.81
CA ILE A 135 11.85 -13.93 -15.06
C ILE A 135 11.40 -12.55 -15.56
N LEU A 136 10.09 -12.27 -15.60
CA LEU A 136 9.56 -10.99 -16.06
C LEU A 136 10.04 -9.82 -15.20
N ALA A 137 9.97 -9.96 -13.87
CA ALA A 137 10.47 -8.95 -12.94
C ALA A 137 11.98 -8.75 -13.07
N GLY A 138 12.74 -9.84 -13.24
CA GLY A 138 14.18 -9.79 -13.49
C GLY A 138 14.52 -9.08 -14.79
N ILE A 139 13.83 -9.40 -15.88
CA ILE A 139 14.01 -8.76 -17.20
C ILE A 139 13.67 -7.27 -17.13
N LEU A 140 12.53 -6.91 -16.52
CA LEU A 140 12.09 -5.52 -16.38
C LEU A 140 13.08 -4.68 -15.56
N ASN A 141 13.77 -5.27 -14.58
CA ASN A 141 14.84 -4.61 -13.83
C ASN A 141 16.05 -4.23 -14.70
N PHE A 142 16.26 -4.89 -15.85
CA PHE A 142 17.31 -4.54 -16.82
C PHE A 142 16.87 -3.49 -17.85
N TYR A 143 15.57 -3.24 -18.00
CA TYR A 143 15.07 -2.19 -18.87
C TYR A 143 15.16 -0.81 -18.19
N GLY A 144 15.44 0.23 -18.97
CA GLY A 144 15.63 1.59 -18.46
C GLY A 144 14.38 2.17 -17.80
N THR A 145 14.59 3.10 -16.86
CA THR A 145 13.57 3.81 -16.07
C THR A 145 12.39 4.34 -16.90
N ALA A 146 12.63 4.76 -18.15
CA ALA A 146 11.58 5.28 -19.04
C ALA A 146 10.52 4.24 -19.45
N LEU A 147 10.87 2.95 -19.60
CA LEU A 147 9.90 1.90 -19.90
C LEU A 147 9.02 1.63 -18.67
N ILE A 148 9.65 1.58 -17.50
CA ILE A 148 9.00 1.36 -16.20
C ILE A 148 8.03 2.50 -15.87
N GLU A 149 8.41 3.75 -16.09
CA GLU A 149 7.56 4.92 -15.83
C GLU A 149 6.27 4.92 -16.69
N ARG A 150 6.38 4.56 -17.97
CA ARG A 150 5.21 4.41 -18.85
C ARG A 150 4.33 3.23 -18.42
N PHE A 151 4.94 2.13 -18.02
CA PHE A 151 4.24 0.95 -17.52
C PHE A 151 3.42 1.28 -16.25
N LYS A 152 4.02 2.02 -15.31
CA LYS A 152 3.38 2.43 -14.04
C LYS A 152 2.19 3.37 -14.23
N THR A 153 2.32 4.35 -15.10
CA THR A 153 1.28 5.40 -15.27
C THR A 153 -0.03 4.83 -15.83
N ILE A 154 0.07 3.94 -16.82
CA ILE A 154 -1.09 3.26 -17.40
C ILE A 154 -1.69 2.28 -16.39
N GLY A 155 -0.83 1.48 -15.74
CA GLY A 155 -1.24 0.47 -14.75
C GLY A 155 -2.08 1.03 -13.61
N THR A 156 -1.58 2.08 -12.94
CA THR A 156 -2.26 2.70 -11.80
C THR A 156 -3.66 3.21 -12.16
N THR A 157 -3.79 3.88 -13.31
CA THR A 157 -5.09 4.45 -13.75
C THR A 157 -6.07 3.34 -14.12
N SER A 158 -5.60 2.34 -14.88
CA SER A 158 -6.41 1.18 -15.26
C SER A 158 -6.86 0.36 -14.05
N LEU A 159 -6.01 0.19 -13.04
CA LEU A 159 -6.31 -0.55 -11.82
C LEU A 159 -7.44 0.11 -11.02
N LEU A 160 -7.36 1.43 -10.83
CA LEU A 160 -8.40 2.16 -10.11
C LEU A 160 -9.76 2.05 -10.83
N LEU A 161 -9.78 2.22 -12.15
CA LEU A 161 -10.98 2.06 -12.95
C LEU A 161 -11.53 0.63 -12.88
N ALA A 162 -10.67 -0.38 -12.97
CA ALA A 162 -11.05 -1.77 -12.85
C ALA A 162 -11.70 -2.07 -11.49
N TYR A 163 -11.15 -1.50 -10.39
CA TYR A 163 -11.75 -1.67 -9.06
C TYR A 163 -13.08 -0.98 -8.89
N ILE A 164 -13.25 0.23 -9.44
CA ILE A 164 -14.52 0.94 -9.40
C ILE A 164 -15.57 0.14 -10.19
N LEU A 165 -15.24 -0.33 -11.39
CA LEU A 165 -16.13 -1.14 -12.21
C LEU A 165 -16.46 -2.47 -11.55
N PHE A 166 -15.46 -3.15 -10.98
CA PHE A 166 -15.61 -4.36 -10.18
C PHE A 166 -16.59 -4.14 -9.02
N ALA A 167 -16.38 -3.09 -8.23
CA ALA A 167 -17.23 -2.78 -7.09
C ALA A 167 -18.67 -2.48 -7.52
N ILE A 168 -18.87 -1.67 -8.56
CA ILE A 168 -20.22 -1.39 -9.08
C ILE A 168 -20.90 -2.69 -9.54
N LEU A 169 -20.21 -3.51 -10.32
CA LEU A 169 -20.75 -4.75 -10.89
C LEU A 169 -21.09 -5.79 -9.82
N VAL A 170 -20.25 -5.93 -8.79
CA VAL A 170 -20.49 -6.89 -7.70
C VAL A 170 -21.52 -6.36 -6.72
N ILE A 171 -21.44 -5.10 -6.29
CA ILE A 171 -22.38 -4.54 -5.31
C ILE A 171 -23.79 -4.48 -5.88
N SER A 172 -23.94 -4.10 -7.17
CA SER A 172 -25.26 -4.04 -7.80
C SER A 172 -25.92 -5.41 -7.95
N SER A 173 -25.16 -6.48 -8.22
CA SER A 173 -25.70 -7.83 -8.36
C SER A 173 -26.00 -8.51 -7.02
N SER A 174 -25.26 -8.16 -5.96
CA SER A 174 -25.33 -8.79 -4.64
C SER A 174 -25.97 -7.90 -3.57
N TRP A 175 -26.65 -6.82 -3.96
CA TRP A 175 -27.22 -5.85 -3.03
C TRP A 175 -28.14 -6.48 -1.97
N GLY A 176 -28.96 -7.45 -2.36
CA GLY A 176 -29.81 -8.21 -1.43
C GLY A 176 -29.02 -8.90 -0.33
N GLU A 177 -27.94 -9.61 -0.68
CA GLU A 177 -27.07 -10.30 0.28
C GLU A 177 -26.32 -9.31 1.18
N ILE A 178 -25.78 -8.23 0.61
CA ILE A 178 -25.12 -7.16 1.37
C ILE A 178 -26.07 -6.62 2.44
N THR A 179 -27.29 -6.25 2.04
CA THR A 179 -28.27 -5.71 2.99
C THR A 179 -28.68 -6.72 4.05
N ASN A 180 -28.79 -8.00 3.69
CA ASN A 180 -29.09 -9.07 4.64
C ASN A 180 -28.00 -9.23 5.71
N VAL A 181 -26.71 -9.19 5.33
CA VAL A 181 -25.58 -9.25 6.27
C VAL A 181 -25.66 -8.14 7.32
N PHE A 182 -25.91 -6.89 6.90
CA PHE A 182 -26.03 -5.78 7.84
C PHE A 182 -27.33 -5.81 8.65
N ALA A 183 -28.44 -6.25 8.08
CA ALA A 183 -29.73 -6.34 8.77
C ALA A 183 -29.71 -7.41 9.87
N THR A 184 -29.03 -8.53 9.62
CA THR A 184 -28.90 -9.64 10.57
C THR A 184 -27.74 -9.46 11.54
N GLY A 185 -26.81 -8.55 11.25
CA GLY A 185 -25.58 -8.39 12.02
C GLY A 185 -24.64 -9.60 11.88
N ASP A 186 -24.62 -10.24 10.71
CA ASP A 186 -23.86 -11.47 10.50
C ASP A 186 -22.35 -11.23 10.65
N THR A 187 -21.76 -12.00 11.56
CA THR A 187 -20.33 -11.99 11.89
C THR A 187 -19.75 -13.40 11.98
N SER A 188 -20.48 -14.39 11.44
CA SER A 188 -20.24 -15.83 11.60
C SER A 188 -18.95 -16.37 11.00
N PHE A 189 -18.33 -15.66 10.05
CA PHE A 189 -17.04 -16.10 9.47
C PHE A 189 -15.89 -15.94 10.48
N ALA A 190 -15.91 -14.87 11.27
CA ALA A 190 -14.94 -14.71 12.33
C ALA A 190 -15.39 -15.55 13.54
N GLY A 191 -14.51 -16.41 14.05
CA GLY A 191 -14.67 -16.96 15.39
C GLY A 191 -14.65 -15.86 16.45
N ASP A 192 -14.59 -16.21 17.74
CA ASP A 192 -14.69 -15.23 18.83
C ASP A 192 -13.75 -14.02 18.66
N PHE A 193 -14.32 -12.81 18.65
CA PHE A 193 -13.58 -11.56 18.57
C PHE A 193 -14.19 -10.49 19.49
N THR A 194 -13.44 -9.41 19.69
CA THR A 194 -13.91 -8.23 20.41
C THR A 194 -13.88 -7.01 19.49
N ILE A 195 -14.53 -5.92 19.88
CA ILE A 195 -14.44 -4.65 19.14
C ILE A 195 -12.99 -4.15 19.04
N TRP A 196 -12.16 -4.45 20.05
CA TRP A 196 -10.73 -4.13 20.05
C TRP A 196 -9.95 -4.96 19.02
N SER A 197 -10.39 -6.18 18.71
CA SER A 197 -9.82 -6.98 17.63
C SER A 197 -10.04 -6.33 16.26
N ILE A 198 -11.21 -5.71 16.05
CA ILE A 198 -11.55 -5.00 14.80
C ILE A 198 -10.75 -3.71 14.67
N ILE A 199 -10.71 -2.90 15.73
CA ILE A 199 -9.90 -1.68 15.79
C ILE A 199 -8.42 -2.02 15.61
N GLY A 200 -7.94 -3.06 16.28
CA GLY A 200 -6.57 -3.56 16.17
C GLY A 200 -6.22 -3.95 14.74
N ALA A 201 -7.11 -4.64 14.03
CA ALA A 201 -6.91 -4.97 12.62
C ALA A 201 -6.74 -3.72 11.75
N GLY A 202 -7.56 -2.68 11.97
CA GLY A 202 -7.41 -1.40 11.29
C GLY A 202 -6.08 -0.70 11.61
N ILE A 203 -5.65 -0.69 12.88
CA ILE A 203 -4.36 -0.12 13.30
C ILE A 203 -3.19 -0.85 12.65
N ILE A 204 -3.22 -2.18 12.59
CA ILE A 204 -2.17 -2.99 11.96
C ILE A 204 -2.13 -2.74 10.45
N TYR A 205 -3.30 -2.64 9.81
CA TYR A 205 -3.40 -2.29 8.39
C TYR A 205 -2.78 -0.93 8.10
N VAL A 206 -3.04 0.07 8.95
CA VAL A 206 -2.37 1.38 8.88
C VAL A 206 -0.87 1.22 9.06
N GLY A 207 -0.47 0.45 10.08
CA GLY A 207 0.90 0.19 10.49
C GLY A 207 1.81 -0.30 9.36
N TYR A 208 1.47 -1.40 8.70
CA TYR A 208 2.35 -1.94 7.65
C TYR A 208 2.40 -1.01 6.43
N ASN A 209 1.29 -0.31 6.12
CA ASN A 209 1.19 0.64 5.02
C ASN A 209 2.00 1.93 5.25
N LEU A 210 2.53 2.19 6.45
CA LEU A 210 3.42 3.33 6.70
C LEU A 210 4.67 3.32 5.79
N ALA A 211 5.06 2.16 5.27
CA ALA A 211 6.17 2.03 4.33
C ALA A 211 5.99 2.80 3.01
N VAL A 212 4.75 3.06 2.58
CA VAL A 212 4.46 3.72 1.29
C VAL A 212 4.51 5.24 1.37
N TYR A 213 4.43 5.80 2.57
CA TYR A 213 4.30 7.23 2.83
C TYR A 213 5.47 8.06 2.27
N PRO A 214 6.74 7.66 2.45
CA PRO A 214 7.86 8.43 1.92
C PRO A 214 7.86 8.61 0.40
N ALA A 215 7.15 7.77 -0.36
CA ALA A 215 7.04 7.89 -1.81
C ALA A 215 6.46 9.24 -2.25
N ALA A 216 5.63 9.88 -1.43
CA ALA A 216 5.02 11.17 -1.75
C ALA A 216 5.85 12.40 -1.33
N LEU A 217 6.99 12.25 -0.64
CA LEU A 217 7.72 13.37 -0.05
C LEU A 217 8.17 14.44 -1.07
N PHE A 218 8.45 14.06 -2.31
CA PHE A 218 8.80 15.01 -3.36
C PHE A 218 7.63 15.97 -3.71
N THR A 219 6.38 15.53 -3.50
CA THR A 219 5.17 16.35 -3.71
C THR A 219 4.94 17.30 -2.54
N VAL A 220 5.28 16.87 -1.32
CA VAL A 220 5.10 17.62 -0.06
C VAL A 220 5.87 18.94 -0.05
N LYS A 221 6.95 19.06 -0.83
CA LYS A 221 7.68 20.32 -1.06
C LYS A 221 6.79 21.51 -1.46
N ARG A 222 5.61 21.23 -2.04
CA ARG A 222 4.64 22.24 -2.49
C ARG A 222 3.74 22.77 -1.36
N GLN A 223 3.68 22.08 -0.22
CA GLN A 223 2.86 22.47 0.93
C GLN A 223 3.52 23.62 1.69
N LYS A 224 2.75 24.70 1.93
CA LYS A 224 3.30 25.95 2.47
C LYS A 224 2.90 26.15 3.92
N THR A 225 1.71 25.72 4.29
CA THR A 225 1.12 25.95 5.62
C THR A 225 0.72 24.64 6.30
N MET A 226 0.51 24.69 7.62
CA MET A 226 -0.05 23.56 8.38
C MET A 226 -1.49 23.23 7.95
N LYS A 227 -2.25 24.22 7.45
CA LYS A 227 -3.57 23.97 6.86
C LYS A 227 -3.44 23.11 5.60
N ASP A 228 -2.42 23.33 4.77
CA ASP A 228 -2.17 22.49 3.59
C ASP A 228 -1.84 21.05 3.99
N THR A 229 -1.02 20.84 5.02
CA THR A 229 -0.63 19.51 5.49
C THR A 229 -1.81 18.77 6.15
N LEU A 230 -2.66 19.48 6.89
CA LEU A 230 -3.88 18.93 7.49
C LEU A 230 -4.91 18.51 6.43
N VAL A 231 -5.22 19.42 5.51
CA VAL A 231 -6.18 19.14 4.41
C VAL A 231 -5.63 18.05 3.49
N GLY A 232 -4.35 18.13 3.13
CA GLY A 232 -3.70 17.09 2.32
C GLY A 232 -3.67 15.73 3.03
N GLY A 233 -3.44 15.71 4.35
CA GLY A 233 -3.52 14.50 5.16
C GLY A 233 -4.92 13.88 5.16
N ALA A 234 -5.96 14.69 5.38
CA ALA A 234 -7.34 14.23 5.33
C ALA A 234 -7.73 13.68 3.94
N ILE A 235 -7.32 14.36 2.86
CA ILE A 235 -7.52 13.89 1.48
C ILE A 235 -6.80 12.56 1.26
N ALA A 236 -5.56 12.42 1.70
CA ALA A 236 -4.81 11.16 1.60
C ALA A 236 -5.54 10.02 2.34
N GLY A 237 -6.00 10.27 3.57
CA GLY A 237 -6.77 9.28 4.34
C GLY A 237 -8.03 8.81 3.61
N VAL A 238 -8.80 9.74 3.03
CA VAL A 238 -9.99 9.41 2.22
C VAL A 238 -9.60 8.61 0.98
N LEU A 239 -8.66 9.10 0.17
CA LEU A 239 -8.24 8.45 -1.07
C LEU A 239 -7.73 7.02 -0.85
N MET A 240 -6.98 6.80 0.24
CA MET A 240 -6.47 5.48 0.60
C MET A 240 -7.55 4.52 1.11
N THR A 241 -8.64 5.03 1.70
CA THR A 241 -9.67 4.19 2.35
C THR A 241 -10.89 3.93 1.48
N VAL A 242 -11.22 4.81 0.53
CA VAL A 242 -12.38 4.63 -0.36
C VAL A 242 -12.33 3.29 -1.12
N PRO A 243 -11.21 2.91 -1.77
CA PRO A 243 -11.12 1.60 -2.43
C PRO A 243 -11.35 0.44 -1.46
N TRP A 244 -10.84 0.57 -0.24
CA TRP A 244 -11.00 -0.44 0.80
C TRP A 244 -12.47 -0.62 1.18
N PHE A 245 -13.23 0.47 1.36
CA PHE A 245 -14.67 0.39 1.63
C PHE A 245 -15.45 -0.20 0.44
N LEU A 246 -15.14 0.23 -0.79
CA LEU A 246 -15.79 -0.31 -1.99
C LEU A 246 -15.64 -1.82 -2.07
N THR A 247 -14.43 -2.33 -1.84
CA THR A 247 -14.15 -3.76 -1.89
C THR A 247 -14.64 -4.51 -0.65
N TYR A 248 -14.66 -3.88 0.53
CA TYR A 248 -15.30 -4.43 1.73
C TYR A 248 -16.81 -4.66 1.52
N PHE A 249 -17.53 -3.67 0.99
CA PHE A 249 -18.97 -3.84 0.70
C PHE A 249 -19.22 -4.90 -0.38
N ALA A 250 -18.36 -4.98 -1.40
CA ALA A 250 -18.43 -6.06 -2.38
C ALA A 250 -18.26 -7.45 -1.73
N LEU A 251 -17.35 -7.61 -0.76
CA LEU A 251 -17.17 -8.87 -0.01
C LEU A 251 -18.39 -9.24 0.82
N MET A 252 -19.14 -8.25 1.32
CA MET A 252 -20.37 -8.53 2.08
C MET A 252 -21.44 -9.22 1.23
N GLY A 253 -21.42 -9.05 -0.09
CA GLY A 253 -22.31 -9.76 -1.01
C GLY A 253 -22.08 -11.27 -1.06
N PHE A 254 -20.98 -11.75 -0.48
CA PHE A 254 -20.60 -13.15 -0.42
C PHE A 254 -20.33 -13.63 1.01
N TYR A 255 -20.61 -12.83 2.03
CA TYR A 255 -20.39 -13.23 3.42
C TYR A 255 -21.43 -14.27 3.85
N PRO A 256 -21.08 -15.34 4.60
CA PRO A 256 -19.75 -15.75 5.10
C PRO A 256 -19.09 -16.86 4.25
N SER A 257 -19.21 -16.83 2.92
CA SER A 257 -18.75 -17.92 2.04
C SER A 257 -17.26 -18.24 2.22
N GLU A 258 -16.96 -19.45 2.69
CA GLU A 258 -15.58 -19.93 2.82
C GLU A 258 -14.84 -19.97 1.47
N THR A 259 -15.55 -20.23 0.37
CA THR A 259 -14.91 -20.28 -0.97
C THR A 259 -14.38 -18.92 -1.42
N VAL A 260 -14.97 -17.82 -0.93
CA VAL A 260 -14.50 -16.45 -1.23
C VAL A 260 -13.54 -15.99 -0.13
N PHE A 261 -13.89 -16.18 1.14
CA PHE A 261 -13.12 -15.66 2.26
C PHE A 261 -11.86 -16.47 2.61
N ASN A 262 -11.71 -17.70 2.10
CA ASN A 262 -10.46 -18.48 2.18
C ASN A 262 -9.70 -18.53 0.85
N ALA A 263 -10.24 -17.95 -0.23
CA ALA A 263 -9.52 -17.86 -1.48
C ALA A 263 -8.23 -17.04 -1.34
N ASP A 264 -7.23 -17.47 -2.11
CA ASP A 264 -5.98 -16.73 -2.34
C ASP A 264 -6.26 -15.40 -3.05
N VAL A 265 -7.15 -15.42 -4.05
CA VAL A 265 -7.59 -14.23 -4.80
C VAL A 265 -9.12 -14.14 -4.80
N PRO A 266 -9.75 -13.63 -3.72
CA PRO A 266 -11.20 -13.53 -3.58
C PRO A 266 -11.89 -12.83 -4.76
N TRP A 267 -11.25 -11.82 -5.36
CA TRP A 267 -11.81 -11.08 -6.49
C TRP A 267 -12.15 -11.97 -7.69
N LEU A 268 -11.32 -12.97 -8.00
CA LEU A 268 -11.59 -13.89 -9.10
C LEU A 268 -12.78 -14.80 -8.80
N HIS A 269 -12.91 -15.27 -7.56
CA HIS A 269 -14.06 -16.08 -7.14
C HIS A 269 -15.37 -15.30 -7.18
N MET A 270 -15.35 -14.03 -6.79
CA MET A 270 -16.52 -13.15 -6.84
C MET A 270 -16.96 -12.82 -8.27
N LEU A 271 -16.05 -12.97 -9.24
CA LEU A 271 -16.35 -12.81 -10.67
C LEU A 271 -16.81 -14.10 -11.34
N ASN A 272 -16.85 -15.24 -10.62
CA ASN A 272 -17.44 -16.46 -11.15
C ASN A 272 -18.94 -16.28 -11.37
N GLY A 273 -19.42 -16.62 -12.56
CA GLY A 273 -20.82 -16.41 -12.97
C GLY A 273 -21.03 -15.15 -13.82
N TYR A 274 -20.04 -14.27 -13.92
CA TYR A 274 -20.01 -13.23 -14.94
C TYR A 274 -19.43 -13.78 -16.26
N GLY A 275 -19.61 -13.05 -17.36
CA GLY A 275 -19.05 -13.43 -18.65
C GLY A 275 -17.52 -13.59 -18.56
N LEU A 276 -16.97 -14.64 -19.17
CA LEU A 276 -15.54 -14.98 -19.14
C LEU A 276 -14.62 -13.79 -19.43
N TRP A 277 -15.05 -12.89 -20.33
CA TRP A 277 -14.32 -11.68 -20.68
C TRP A 277 -14.06 -10.73 -19.49
N VAL A 278 -14.96 -10.66 -18.51
CA VAL A 278 -14.79 -9.82 -17.30
C VAL A 278 -13.63 -10.35 -16.46
N ALA A 279 -13.62 -11.66 -16.20
CA ALA A 279 -12.56 -12.33 -15.45
C ALA A 279 -11.21 -12.21 -16.16
N VAL A 280 -11.19 -12.33 -17.50
CA VAL A 280 -9.96 -12.16 -18.30
C VAL A 280 -9.43 -10.73 -18.21
N ILE A 281 -10.27 -9.70 -18.40
CA ILE A 281 -9.83 -8.30 -18.29
C ILE A 281 -9.33 -8.00 -16.89
N PHE A 282 -10.05 -8.44 -15.86
CA PHE A 282 -9.64 -8.24 -14.48
C PHE A 282 -8.32 -8.96 -14.17
N GLY A 283 -8.15 -10.19 -14.63
CA GLY A 283 -6.91 -10.97 -14.49
C GLY A 283 -5.71 -10.29 -15.16
N ILE A 284 -5.90 -9.68 -16.35
CA ILE A 284 -4.84 -8.90 -17.02
C ILE A 284 -4.44 -7.68 -16.17
N VAL A 285 -5.43 -6.95 -15.64
CA VAL A 285 -5.16 -5.75 -14.81
C VAL A 285 -4.45 -6.14 -13.51
N VAL A 286 -4.90 -7.20 -12.83
CA VAL A 286 -4.24 -7.71 -11.62
C VAL A 286 -2.81 -8.19 -11.93
N GLY A 287 -2.64 -8.99 -13.00
CA GLY A 287 -1.32 -9.46 -13.43
C GLY A 287 -0.35 -8.31 -13.74
N TRP A 288 -0.85 -7.25 -14.37
CA TRP A 288 -0.08 -6.03 -14.59
C TRP A 288 0.38 -5.38 -13.28
N THR A 289 -0.53 -5.20 -12.33
CA THR A 289 -0.23 -4.61 -11.00
C THR A 289 0.77 -5.45 -10.21
N LEU A 290 0.67 -6.78 -10.32
CA LEU A 290 1.64 -7.70 -9.71
C LEU A 290 3.05 -7.46 -10.27
N ILE A 291 3.20 -7.44 -11.59
CA ILE A 291 4.48 -7.14 -12.26
C ILE A 291 5.02 -5.77 -11.86
N GLU A 292 4.16 -4.75 -11.86
CA GLU A 292 4.50 -3.38 -11.49
C GLU A 292 5.03 -3.30 -10.05
N THR A 293 4.35 -3.99 -9.12
CA THR A 293 4.72 -4.02 -7.69
C THR A 293 6.05 -4.72 -7.48
N ALA A 294 6.26 -5.90 -8.08
CA ALA A 294 7.53 -6.62 -7.97
C ALA A 294 8.70 -5.78 -8.48
N THR A 295 8.55 -5.21 -9.67
CA THR A 295 9.59 -4.36 -10.29
C THR A 295 9.86 -3.13 -9.42
N GLY A 296 8.80 -2.45 -8.95
CA GLY A 296 8.93 -1.28 -8.07
C GLY A 296 9.64 -1.59 -6.75
N MET A 297 9.32 -2.72 -6.12
CA MET A 297 9.94 -3.13 -4.86
C MET A 297 11.40 -3.51 -5.02
N ILE A 298 11.78 -4.20 -6.10
CA ILE A 298 13.18 -4.54 -6.39
C ILE A 298 14.01 -3.27 -6.59
N HIS A 299 13.53 -2.31 -7.39
CA HIS A 299 14.23 -1.04 -7.58
C HIS A 299 14.37 -0.27 -6.27
N ALA A 300 13.28 -0.13 -5.51
CA ALA A 300 13.32 0.57 -4.22
C ALA A 300 14.28 -0.12 -3.23
N PHE A 301 14.35 -1.45 -3.25
CA PHE A 301 15.32 -2.22 -2.46
C PHE A 301 16.76 -1.88 -2.87
N LEU A 302 17.08 -1.98 -4.17
CA LEU A 302 18.43 -1.71 -4.70
C LEU A 302 18.88 -0.27 -4.47
N ASP A 303 18.01 0.70 -4.76
CA ASP A 303 18.28 2.12 -4.56
C ASP A 303 18.61 2.42 -3.10
N ARG A 304 17.88 1.79 -2.18
CA ARG A 304 18.11 1.95 -0.74
C ARG A 304 19.44 1.35 -0.30
N VAL A 305 19.85 0.20 -0.84
CA VAL A 305 21.18 -0.37 -0.57
C VAL A 305 22.29 0.53 -1.13
N ASN A 306 22.14 1.02 -2.36
CA ASN A 306 23.12 1.91 -2.99
C ASN A 306 23.26 3.25 -2.23
N TYR A 307 22.13 3.85 -1.84
CA TYR A 307 22.14 5.07 -1.03
C TYR A 307 22.80 4.88 0.35
N ASN A 308 22.64 3.70 0.96
CA ASN A 308 23.36 3.33 2.18
C ASN A 308 24.88 3.24 1.97
N LEU A 309 25.33 2.71 0.82
CA LEU A 309 26.76 2.61 0.50
C LEU A 309 27.38 3.98 0.24
N GLU A 310 26.69 4.85 -0.51
CA GLU A 310 27.16 6.21 -0.80
C GLU A 310 27.38 7.03 0.47
N GLU A 311 26.48 6.93 1.46
CA GLU A 311 26.67 7.60 2.76
C GLU A 311 27.85 7.05 3.58
N LEU A 312 28.21 5.78 3.39
CA LEU A 312 29.43 5.20 3.99
C LEU A 312 30.71 5.59 3.22
N GLY A 313 30.61 6.48 2.23
CA GLY A 313 31.72 6.87 1.35
C GLY A 313 32.14 5.77 0.38
N LYS A 314 31.29 4.76 0.18
CA LYS A 314 31.54 3.66 -0.75
C LYS A 314 30.89 3.96 -2.09
N GLN A 315 31.48 3.43 -3.16
CA GLN A 315 30.87 3.49 -4.49
C GLN A 315 29.55 2.71 -4.51
N PRO A 316 28.53 3.17 -5.27
CA PRO A 316 27.32 2.40 -5.50
C PRO A 316 27.67 1.05 -6.14
N MET A 317 26.81 0.05 -5.95
CA MET A 317 27.03 -1.28 -6.48
C MET A 317 27.15 -1.25 -8.01
N SER A 318 28.04 -2.07 -8.55
CA SER A 318 28.13 -2.27 -10.01
C SER A 318 26.81 -2.85 -10.54
N LYS A 319 26.54 -2.68 -11.85
CA LYS A 319 25.36 -3.26 -12.50
C LYS A 319 25.23 -4.77 -12.26
N GLY A 320 26.36 -5.50 -12.28
CA GLY A 320 26.40 -6.92 -12.00
C GLY A 320 25.98 -7.25 -10.56
N MET A 321 26.49 -6.51 -9.58
CA MET A 321 26.17 -6.73 -8.17
C MET A 321 24.72 -6.34 -7.83
N ASN A 322 24.18 -5.28 -8.43
CA ASN A 322 22.75 -4.97 -8.39
C ASN A 322 21.90 -6.13 -8.91
N GLY A 323 22.29 -6.72 -10.05
CA GLY A 323 21.63 -7.90 -10.61
C GLY A 323 21.67 -9.10 -9.65
N THR A 324 22.83 -9.37 -9.04
CA THR A 324 22.97 -10.46 -8.06
C THR A 324 22.08 -10.26 -6.84
N VAL A 325 22.05 -9.06 -6.26
CA VAL A 325 21.20 -8.74 -5.10
C VAL A 325 19.72 -8.90 -5.45
N ALA A 326 19.29 -8.44 -6.63
CA ALA A 326 17.91 -8.63 -7.10
C ALA A 326 17.55 -10.12 -7.23
N ILE A 327 18.44 -10.93 -7.80
CA ILE A 327 18.22 -12.39 -7.93
C ILE A 327 18.12 -13.05 -6.56
N ILE A 328 18.98 -12.69 -5.60
CA ILE A 328 18.92 -13.22 -4.23
C ILE A 328 17.59 -12.83 -3.57
N ALA A 329 17.17 -11.57 -3.69
CA ALA A 329 15.91 -11.10 -3.13
C ALA A 329 14.70 -11.85 -3.75
N LEU A 330 14.70 -12.03 -5.08
CA LEU A 330 13.68 -12.80 -5.79
C LEU A 330 13.67 -14.28 -5.35
N ALA A 331 14.83 -14.90 -5.20
CA ALA A 331 14.95 -16.30 -4.77
C ALA A 331 14.43 -16.50 -3.34
N LEU A 332 14.83 -15.62 -2.40
CA LEU A 332 14.30 -15.63 -1.03
C LEU A 332 12.79 -15.44 -1.01
N SER A 333 12.28 -14.54 -1.85
CA SER A 333 10.84 -14.27 -1.95
C SER A 333 10.08 -15.46 -2.55
N ALA A 334 10.66 -16.13 -3.53
CA ALA A 334 10.08 -17.34 -4.12
C ALA A 334 10.02 -18.49 -3.10
N ILE A 335 11.05 -18.65 -2.26
CA ILE A 335 11.02 -19.63 -1.16
C ILE A 335 9.91 -19.27 -0.17
N LEU A 336 9.81 -18.00 0.22
CA LEU A 336 8.80 -17.54 1.17
C LEU A 336 7.37 -17.61 0.59
N SER A 337 7.20 -17.54 -0.73
CA SER A 337 5.90 -17.66 -1.41
C SER A 337 5.15 -18.96 -1.08
N ASN A 338 5.85 -20.03 -0.70
CA ASN A 338 5.26 -21.32 -0.32
C ASN A 338 4.36 -21.25 0.93
N VAL A 339 4.51 -20.20 1.75
CA VAL A 339 3.63 -19.96 2.90
C VAL A 339 2.19 -19.66 2.44
N GLY A 340 2.00 -19.27 1.19
CA GLY A 340 0.70 -18.90 0.62
C GLY A 340 0.29 -17.47 0.96
N ILE A 341 -0.56 -16.89 0.11
CA ILE A 341 -0.97 -15.49 0.22
C ILE A 341 -1.65 -15.23 1.57
N GLY A 342 -2.53 -16.15 2.00
CA GLY A 342 -3.21 -16.08 3.29
C GLY A 342 -2.25 -15.96 4.47
N GLY A 343 -1.21 -16.81 4.54
CA GLY A 343 -0.23 -16.79 5.63
C GLY A 343 0.67 -15.54 5.59
N LEU A 344 1.14 -15.17 4.40
CA LEU A 344 1.99 -13.99 4.22
C LEU A 344 1.25 -12.69 4.60
N VAL A 345 -0.03 -12.58 4.27
CA VAL A 345 -0.85 -11.41 4.59
C VAL A 345 -1.32 -11.42 6.04
N SER A 346 -1.87 -12.53 6.54
CA SER A 346 -2.42 -12.59 7.91
C SER A 346 -1.33 -12.56 8.98
N THR A 347 -0.17 -13.17 8.73
CA THR A 347 0.93 -13.27 9.70
C THR A 347 2.06 -12.31 9.36
N GLY A 348 2.57 -12.35 8.13
CA GLY A 348 3.71 -11.53 7.71
C GLY A 348 3.42 -10.03 7.83
N TYR A 349 2.33 -9.54 7.22
CA TYR A 349 1.96 -8.13 7.35
C TYR A 349 1.58 -7.76 8.77
N THR A 350 1.00 -8.67 9.56
CA THR A 350 0.69 -8.38 10.96
C THR A 350 1.96 -8.13 11.77
N ILE A 351 2.95 -9.02 11.67
CA ILE A 351 4.23 -8.89 12.38
C ILE A 351 4.96 -7.61 11.95
N LEU A 352 5.08 -7.39 10.64
CA LEU A 352 5.77 -6.20 10.11
C LEU A 352 4.96 -4.92 10.32
N GLY A 353 3.64 -5.01 10.44
CA GLY A 353 2.75 -3.92 10.83
C GLY A 353 3.02 -3.47 12.27
N TYR A 354 3.14 -4.41 13.21
CA TYR A 354 3.59 -4.09 14.57
C TYR A 354 4.98 -3.47 14.58
N ALA A 355 5.93 -4.03 13.81
CA ALA A 355 7.28 -3.48 13.72
C ALA A 355 7.27 -2.04 13.19
N MET A 356 6.50 -1.76 12.13
CA MET A 356 6.34 -0.40 11.59
C MET A 356 5.62 0.53 12.56
N LEU A 357 4.63 0.06 13.33
CA LEU A 357 4.01 0.87 14.37
C LEU A 357 5.03 1.25 15.45
N ILE A 358 5.88 0.33 15.88
CA ILE A 358 6.88 0.59 16.91
C ILE A 358 7.97 1.55 16.42
N VAL A 359 8.43 1.37 15.18
CA VAL A 359 9.59 2.10 14.65
C VAL A 359 9.19 3.41 13.94
N TYR A 360 8.05 3.44 13.26
CA TYR A 360 7.57 4.63 12.56
C TYR A 360 6.34 5.24 13.25
N GLY A 361 5.30 4.44 13.46
CA GLY A 361 3.97 4.88 13.90
C GLY A 361 3.97 5.65 15.22
N ILE A 362 4.39 5.01 16.29
CA ILE A 362 4.44 5.54 17.65
C ILE A 362 5.45 6.70 17.74
N PRO A 363 6.69 6.58 17.22
CA PRO A 363 7.64 7.69 17.26
C PRO A 363 7.15 8.96 16.55
N ILE A 364 6.54 8.86 15.37
CA ILE A 364 6.02 10.06 14.70
C ILE A 364 4.78 10.61 15.42
N LEU A 365 3.93 9.76 15.99
CA LEU A 365 2.79 10.19 16.81
C LEU A 365 3.23 10.95 18.06
N ILE A 366 4.26 10.48 18.77
CA ILE A 366 4.71 11.08 20.03
C ILE A 366 5.71 12.23 19.76
N ILE A 367 6.86 11.89 19.18
CA ILE A 367 7.98 12.82 18.98
C ILE A 367 7.66 13.81 17.86
N GLY A 368 7.05 13.33 16.79
CA GLY A 368 6.61 14.17 15.67
C GLY A 368 5.59 15.22 16.11
N SER A 369 4.52 14.82 16.79
CA SER A 369 3.54 15.76 17.34
C SER A 369 4.16 16.75 18.32
N TYR A 370 5.03 16.29 19.23
CA TYR A 370 5.75 17.18 20.14
C TYR A 370 6.58 18.23 19.39
N LYS A 371 7.32 17.83 18.36
CA LYS A 371 8.10 18.75 17.50
C LYS A 371 7.21 19.77 16.78
N ILE A 372 6.05 19.35 16.28
CA ILE A 372 5.09 20.24 15.63
C ILE A 372 4.57 21.28 16.62
N ILE A 373 4.10 20.85 17.80
CA ILE A 373 3.55 21.73 18.83
C ILE A 373 4.59 22.75 19.32
N LYS A 374 5.82 22.31 19.58
CA LYS A 374 6.92 23.20 19.98
C LYS A 374 7.23 24.22 18.88
N GLY A 375 7.21 23.80 17.61
CA GLY A 375 7.37 24.68 16.47
C GLY A 375 6.30 25.79 16.42
N VAL A 376 5.03 25.43 16.63
CA VAL A 376 3.91 26.40 16.65
C VAL A 376 4.11 27.47 17.73
N LYS A 377 4.47 27.05 18.96
CA LYS A 377 4.70 28.00 20.07
C LYS A 377 5.82 29.00 19.77
N ASN A 378 6.90 28.53 19.14
CA ASN A 378 8.01 29.40 18.75
C ASN A 378 7.58 30.42 17.68
N ASP A 379 6.78 29.99 16.69
CA ASP A 379 6.25 30.86 15.64
C ASP A 379 5.33 31.95 16.21
N GLU A 380 4.54 31.65 17.25
CA GLU A 380 3.69 32.63 17.94
C GLU A 380 4.51 33.62 18.78
N SER A 381 5.49 33.12 19.54
CA SER A 381 6.35 33.98 20.37
C SER A 381 7.14 35.00 19.54
N SER A 382 7.63 34.61 18.36
CA SER A 382 8.38 35.49 17.47
C SER A 382 7.50 36.59 16.84
N LYS A 383 6.23 36.28 16.55
CA LYS A 383 5.24 37.26 16.07
C LYS A 383 4.77 38.25 17.14
N MET A 384 4.82 37.88 18.42
CA MET A 384 4.49 38.79 19.52
C MET A 384 5.66 39.71 19.89
N SER A 385 6.89 39.30 19.58
CA SER A 385 8.11 40.07 19.83
C SER A 385 8.53 41.00 18.67
N ALA A 386 7.89 40.85 17.50
CA ALA A 386 8.11 41.66 16.31
C ALA A 386 6.94 42.64 16.15
#